data_AF-G4YNW6-F1
#
_entry.id   AF-G4YNW6-F1
#
_cell.length_a   1.000
_cell.length_b   1.000
_cell.length_c   1.000
_cell.angle_alpha   90.00
_cell.angle_beta   90.00
_cell.angle_gamma   90.00
#
_symmetry.space_group_name_H-M   'P 1'
#
loop_
_entity.id
_entity.type
_entity.pdbx_description
1 polymer ?
#
loop_
_entity_poly.entity_id
_entity_poly.type
_entity_poly.pdbx_seq_one_letter_code
_entity_poly.pdbx_strand_id
1 'polypeptide(L)'
;MERLVIARPVLKKDDIALYEALVERAREQQHYHMLAKELKVDKTRGQSLPSHSNKKSPHTKQLTSTKTRMRQPEGLASKRVAIVNEVLEVPFRPDTDAECNVITKNMIQELEKASGLAMPMEMLAVPVKVEVADGRLVECLEKCDLDVQLLTAAGPVRLRRLDWIVMDG
;
A
#
# COMPACT_ATOMS: atom_id res chain seq x y z
N MET A 1 -12.10 -8.02 20.06
CA MET A 1 -11.21 -8.88 19.25
C MET A 1 -10.20 -7.97 18.59
N GLU A 2 -9.01 -7.90 19.18
CA GLU A 2 -7.90 -7.06 18.71
C GLU A 2 -7.42 -7.54 17.32
N ARG A 3 -6.95 -6.60 16.50
CA ARG A 3 -6.52 -6.86 15.12
C ARG A 3 -5.19 -6.16 14.89
N LEU A 4 -4.33 -6.83 14.15
CA LEU A 4 -3.10 -6.25 13.64
C LEU A 4 -3.44 -5.26 12.52
N VAL A 5 -2.96 -4.02 12.65
CA VAL A 5 -3.25 -2.92 11.72
C VAL A 5 -1.93 -2.30 11.31
N ILE A 6 -1.74 -2.05 10.03
CA ILE A 6 -0.67 -1.17 9.57
C ILE A 6 -1.27 0.23 9.71
N ALA A 7 -0.65 1.14 10.47
CA ALA A 7 -1.19 2.46 10.78
C ALA A 7 -0.41 3.63 10.15
N ARG A 8 -1.06 4.78 10.07
CA ARG A 8 -0.49 6.04 9.58
C ARG A 8 0.15 6.84 10.72
N PRO A 9 1.39 7.30 10.57
CA PRO A 9 1.88 8.51 11.20
C PRO A 9 1.08 9.72 10.74
N VAL A 10 0.99 10.73 11.60
CA VAL A 10 0.38 12.02 11.25
C VAL A 10 1.22 12.67 10.14
N LEU A 11 0.65 12.76 8.93
CA LEU A 11 1.23 13.48 7.80
C LEU A 11 1.61 14.89 8.25
N LYS A 12 2.88 15.27 8.08
CA LYS A 12 3.34 16.63 8.39
C LYS A 12 2.75 17.57 7.35
N LYS A 13 2.52 18.83 7.72
CA LYS A 13 1.98 19.85 6.80
C LYS A 13 2.82 19.99 5.52
N ASP A 14 4.13 19.77 5.64
CA ASP A 14 5.07 19.85 4.52
C ASP A 14 4.87 18.70 3.52
N ASP A 15 4.54 17.50 3.99
CA ASP A 15 4.31 16.32 3.14
C ASP A 15 3.02 16.46 2.32
N ILE A 16 2.00 17.11 2.90
CA ILE A 16 0.74 17.44 2.23
C ILE A 16 1.00 18.46 1.11
N ALA A 17 1.71 19.54 1.41
CA ALA A 17 2.07 20.56 0.43
C ALA A 17 2.92 19.98 -0.72
N LEU A 18 3.84 19.05 -0.41
CA LEU A 18 4.64 18.35 -1.40
C LEU A 18 3.77 17.50 -2.34
N TYR A 19 2.81 16.76 -1.79
CA TYR A 19 1.88 15.96 -2.59
C TYR A 19 1.06 16.82 -3.56
N GLU A 20 0.50 17.94 -3.07
CA GLU A 20 -0.28 18.87 -3.90
C GLU A 20 0.56 19.46 -5.04
N ALA A 21 1.80 19.88 -4.75
CA ALA A 21 2.72 20.40 -5.76
C ALA A 21 3.09 19.34 -6.82
N LEU A 22 3.25 18.08 -6.41
CA LEU A 22 3.54 16.99 -7.35
C LEU A 22 2.37 16.72 -8.29
N VAL A 23 1.14 16.75 -7.76
CA VAL A 23 -0.09 16.57 -8.55
C VAL A 23 -0.27 17.70 -9.55
N GLU A 24 -0.09 18.96 -9.14
CA GLU A 24 -0.17 20.11 -10.04
C GLU A 24 0.87 20.03 -11.16
N ARG A 25 2.13 19.69 -10.83
CA ARG A 25 3.18 19.52 -11.84
C ARG A 25 2.86 18.40 -12.83
N ALA A 26 2.27 17.30 -12.38
CA ALA A 26 1.87 16.19 -13.25
C ALA A 26 0.74 16.59 -14.21
N ARG A 27 -0.24 17.37 -13.74
CA ARG A 27 -1.32 17.92 -14.58
C ARG A 27 -0.75 18.85 -15.66
N GLU A 28 0.17 19.72 -15.28
CA GLU A 28 0.80 20.66 -16.21
C GLU A 28 1.63 19.93 -17.28
N GLN A 29 2.41 18.91 -16.90
CA GLN A 29 3.14 18.09 -17.86
C GLN A 29 2.21 17.34 -18.81
N GLN A 30 1.08 16.83 -18.31
CA GLN A 30 0.06 16.20 -19.16
C GLN A 30 -0.54 17.21 -20.15
N HIS A 31 -0.81 18.43 -19.71
CA HIS A 31 -1.35 19.50 -20.55
C HIS A 31 -0.37 19.86 -21.68
N TYR A 32 0.91 20.07 -21.37
CA TYR A 32 1.93 20.34 -22.38
C TYR A 32 2.13 19.16 -23.34
N HIS A 33 2.06 17.92 -22.85
CA HIS A 33 2.11 16.73 -23.72
C HIS A 33 0.93 16.66 -24.69
N MET A 34 -0.25 17.09 -24.27
CA MET A 34 -1.45 17.14 -25.11
C MET A 34 -1.29 18.20 -26.20
N LEU A 35 -0.91 19.43 -25.84
CA LEU A 35 -0.62 20.51 -26.79
C LEU A 35 0.48 20.14 -27.78
N ALA A 36 1.56 19.50 -27.32
CA ALA A 36 2.64 19.04 -28.18
C ALA A 36 2.21 17.94 -29.16
N LYS A 37 1.21 17.12 -28.81
CA LYS A 37 0.62 16.15 -29.73
C LYS A 37 -0.25 16.83 -30.78
N GLU A 38 -1.07 17.81 -30.38
CA GLU A 38 -1.92 18.56 -31.32
C GLU A 38 -1.09 19.33 -32.34
N LEU A 39 -0.01 20.01 -31.91
CA LEU A 39 0.91 20.72 -32.80
C LEU A 39 1.68 19.82 -33.77
N LYS A 40 1.85 18.52 -33.46
CA LYS A 40 2.52 17.56 -34.34
C LYS A 40 1.59 16.98 -35.42
N VAL A 41 0.28 17.11 -35.28
CA VAL A 41 -0.70 16.59 -36.25
C VAL A 41 -0.77 17.45 -37.52
N ASP A 42 -0.35 18.71 -37.48
CA ASP A 42 -0.45 19.64 -38.62
C ASP A 42 0.71 19.54 -39.64
N LYS A 43 1.79 18.80 -39.38
CA LYS A 43 2.96 18.74 -40.29
C LYS A 43 2.87 17.67 -41.39
N THR A 44 1.75 16.93 -41.51
CA THR A 44 1.61 15.80 -42.46
C THR A 44 0.54 15.98 -43.55
N ARG A 45 0.19 17.22 -43.92
CA ARG A 45 -0.83 17.45 -44.97
C ARG A 45 -0.27 18.24 -46.17
N GLY A 46 0.24 17.52 -47.18
CA GLY A 46 0.53 18.08 -48.51
C GLY A 46 1.19 17.14 -49.55
N GLN A 47 0.35 16.54 -50.42
CA GLN A 47 0.58 16.06 -51.82
C GLN A 47 1.55 14.85 -52.05
N SER A 48 1.31 13.79 -52.86
CA SER A 48 0.40 13.51 -54.01
C SER A 48 0.29 11.98 -54.37
N LEU A 49 -0.93 11.54 -54.69
CA LEU A 49 -1.56 10.43 -55.51
C LEU A 49 -0.72 9.40 -56.38
N PRO A 50 -1.33 8.39 -57.07
CA PRO A 50 -2.05 7.17 -56.61
C PRO A 50 -1.67 5.85 -57.40
N SER A 51 -1.71 4.64 -56.81
CA SER A 51 -1.97 3.41 -57.61
C SER A 51 -2.31 2.15 -56.78
N HIS A 52 -3.55 1.68 -56.99
CA HIS A 52 -4.08 0.31 -56.99
C HIS A 52 -3.68 -0.78 -55.97
N SER A 53 -4.74 -1.20 -55.26
CA SER A 53 -5.12 -2.57 -54.84
C SER A 53 -4.21 -3.36 -53.89
N ASN A 54 -4.62 -3.45 -52.62
CA ASN A 54 -5.31 -4.66 -52.13
C ASN A 54 -6.04 -4.41 -50.81
N LYS A 55 -7.26 -4.92 -50.69
CA LYS A 55 -8.05 -4.92 -49.45
C LYS A 55 -7.52 -6.02 -48.52
N LYS A 56 -7.14 -5.67 -47.29
CA LYS A 56 -7.64 -6.26 -46.03
C LYS A 56 -6.91 -5.66 -44.81
N SER A 57 -7.73 -5.24 -43.86
CA SER A 57 -7.48 -4.55 -42.58
C SER A 57 -6.39 -5.14 -41.68
N PRO A 58 -5.56 -4.30 -41.03
CA PRO A 58 -4.79 -4.67 -39.84
C PRO A 58 -5.65 -4.49 -38.58
N HIS A 59 -5.91 -5.56 -37.83
CA HIS A 59 -6.57 -5.43 -36.53
C HIS A 59 -5.51 -5.16 -35.47
N THR A 60 -5.24 -3.87 -35.27
CA THR A 60 -4.54 -3.30 -34.12
C THR A 60 -5.32 -3.64 -32.84
N LYS A 61 -4.85 -4.61 -32.05
CA LYS A 61 -5.32 -4.76 -30.66
C LYS A 61 -4.34 -4.03 -29.73
N GLN A 62 -4.45 -2.71 -29.73
CA GLN A 62 -3.83 -1.86 -28.73
C GLN A 62 -4.77 -1.77 -27.52
N LEU A 63 -4.33 -2.37 -26.41
CA LEU A 63 -4.52 -1.97 -25.02
C LEU A 63 -5.81 -1.21 -24.64
N THR A 64 -6.72 -1.90 -23.95
CA THR A 64 -7.31 -1.36 -22.71
C THR A 64 -7.39 -2.49 -21.70
N SER A 65 -6.28 -2.73 -21.01
CA SER A 65 -6.31 -3.30 -19.67
C SER A 65 -7.01 -2.27 -18.79
N THR A 66 -8.35 -2.27 -18.81
CA THR A 66 -9.12 -1.75 -17.68
C THR A 66 -8.84 -2.73 -16.56
N LYS A 67 -7.77 -2.46 -15.80
CA LYS A 67 -7.60 -2.99 -14.45
C LYS A 67 -8.74 -2.40 -13.63
N THR A 68 -9.92 -2.98 -13.78
CA THR A 68 -11.01 -2.85 -12.84
C THR A 68 -10.44 -3.41 -11.55
N ARG A 69 -9.86 -2.53 -10.73
CA ARG A 69 -9.56 -2.79 -9.34
C ARG A 69 -10.91 -3.15 -8.75
N MET A 70 -11.16 -4.45 -8.66
CA MET A 70 -12.25 -5.01 -7.88
C MET A 70 -12.06 -4.42 -6.48
N ARG A 71 -12.79 -3.35 -6.18
CA ARG A 71 -13.19 -3.06 -4.82
C ARG A 71 -13.91 -4.34 -4.40
N GLN A 72 -13.22 -5.17 -3.64
CA GLN A 72 -13.92 -6.22 -2.93
C GLN A 72 -15.00 -5.51 -2.11
N PRO A 73 -16.26 -5.94 -2.22
CA PRO A 73 -17.31 -5.38 -1.40
C PRO A 73 -16.89 -5.55 0.06
N GLU A 74 -17.10 -4.52 0.89
CA GLU A 74 -16.90 -4.53 2.34
C GLU A 74 -17.92 -5.43 3.06
N GLY A 75 -18.27 -6.57 2.47
CA GLY A 75 -19.24 -7.52 2.97
C GLY A 75 -18.60 -8.90 3.00
N LEU A 76 -18.26 -9.35 4.20
CA LEU A 76 -17.64 -10.65 4.51
C LEU A 76 -16.16 -10.76 4.10
N ALA A 77 -15.31 -9.89 4.66
CA ALA A 77 -13.87 -10.11 4.64
C ALA A 77 -13.57 -11.49 5.25
N SER A 78 -13.18 -12.46 4.43
CA SER A 78 -12.49 -13.66 4.90
C SER A 78 -11.38 -13.17 5.83
N LYS A 79 -11.50 -13.52 7.11
CA LYS A 79 -10.62 -13.04 8.17
C LYS A 79 -9.21 -13.48 7.81
N ARG A 80 -8.42 -12.58 7.23
CA ARG A 80 -7.04 -12.86 6.84
C ARG A 80 -6.23 -13.06 8.11
N VAL A 81 -5.49 -14.16 8.16
CA VAL A 81 -4.67 -14.55 9.31
C VAL A 81 -3.20 -14.45 8.92
N ALA A 82 -2.41 -13.89 9.82
CA ALA A 82 -0.96 -13.85 9.76
C ALA A 82 -0.42 -14.69 10.92
N ILE A 83 0.69 -15.39 10.68
CA ILE A 83 1.39 -16.15 11.73
C ILE A 83 2.61 -15.33 12.14
N VAL A 84 2.62 -14.82 13.36
CA VAL A 84 3.69 -13.99 13.91
C VAL A 84 4.70 -14.87 14.65
N ASN A 85 5.98 -14.69 14.35
CA ASN A 85 7.12 -15.48 14.84
C ASN A 85 6.90 -17.00 14.71
N GLU A 86 6.15 -17.44 13.70
CA GLU A 86 5.77 -18.85 13.48
C GLU A 86 4.94 -19.49 14.61
N VAL A 87 4.48 -18.71 15.59
CA VAL A 87 3.85 -19.21 16.82
C VAL A 87 2.44 -18.67 17.05
N LEU A 88 2.17 -17.39 16.80
CA LEU A 88 0.87 -16.79 17.09
C LEU A 88 0.08 -16.48 15.81
N GLU A 89 -1.08 -17.12 15.65
CA GLU A 89 -2.03 -16.80 14.57
C GLU A 89 -2.91 -15.61 14.94
N VAL A 90 -2.83 -14.54 14.16
CA VAL A 90 -3.51 -13.28 14.45
C VAL A 90 -4.28 -12.76 13.24
N PRO A 91 -5.48 -12.18 13.42
CA PRO A 91 -6.13 -11.47 12.34
C PRO A 91 -5.33 -10.25 11.94
N PHE A 92 -5.15 -10.04 10.64
CA PHE A 92 -4.51 -8.84 10.12
C PHE A 92 -5.37 -8.11 9.10
N ARG A 93 -5.20 -6.78 9.09
CA ARG A 93 -5.74 -5.89 8.06
C ARG A 93 -4.57 -5.37 7.21
N PRO A 94 -4.44 -5.79 5.94
CA PRO A 94 -3.52 -5.12 5.03
C PRO A 94 -4.04 -3.72 4.77
N ASP A 95 -3.18 -2.74 5.00
CA ASP A 95 -3.44 -1.33 4.79
C ASP A 95 -2.28 -0.77 3.97
N THR A 96 -2.53 -0.55 2.68
CA THR A 96 -1.50 -0.08 1.75
C THR A 96 -1.13 1.38 2.01
N ASP A 97 -2.02 2.13 2.66
CA ASP A 97 -1.83 3.56 2.90
C ASP A 97 -1.26 3.84 4.29
N ALA A 98 -0.71 2.82 4.95
CA ALA A 98 -0.13 2.93 6.27
C ALA A 98 1.39 2.85 6.21
N GLU A 99 2.05 3.61 7.08
CA GLU A 99 3.51 3.78 7.01
C GLU A 99 4.25 2.93 8.05
N CYS A 100 3.55 2.39 9.07
CA CYS A 100 4.15 1.51 10.08
C CYS A 100 3.28 0.29 10.41
N ASN A 101 3.90 -0.83 10.76
CA ASN A 101 3.18 -1.99 11.29
C ASN A 101 2.86 -1.77 12.77
N VAL A 102 1.64 -2.10 13.21
CA VAL A 102 1.24 -1.95 14.62
C VAL A 102 0.77 -3.27 15.20
N ILE A 103 1.23 -3.57 16.41
CA ILE A 103 0.83 -4.72 17.23
C ILE A 103 0.45 -4.24 18.63
N THR A 104 -0.52 -4.90 19.27
CA THR A 104 -0.88 -4.56 20.65
C THR A 104 0.07 -5.22 21.64
N LYS A 105 0.25 -4.58 22.79
CA LYS A 105 1.05 -5.15 23.89
C LYS A 105 0.51 -6.48 24.40
N ASN A 106 -0.81 -6.67 24.39
CA ASN A 106 -1.42 -7.96 24.74
C ASN A 106 -0.97 -9.08 23.78
N MET A 107 -0.91 -8.81 22.47
CA MET A 107 -0.42 -9.79 21.49
C MET A 107 1.06 -10.12 21.68
N ILE A 108 1.89 -9.15 22.09
CA ILE A 108 3.28 -9.43 22.49
C ILE A 108 3.32 -10.38 23.69
N GLN A 109 2.54 -10.12 24.73
CA GLN A 109 2.52 -10.98 25.91
C GLN A 109 2.04 -12.40 25.56
N GLU A 110 1.09 -12.53 24.63
CA GLU A 110 0.67 -13.83 24.09
C GLU A 110 1.79 -14.51 23.30
N LEU A 111 2.55 -13.77 22.49
CA LEU A 111 3.73 -14.27 21.79
C LEU A 111 4.81 -14.77 22.75
N GLU A 112 5.11 -14.01 23.81
CA GLU A 112 6.11 -14.40 24.81
C GLU A 112 5.69 -15.67 25.56
N LYS A 113 4.41 -15.76 25.94
CA LYS A 113 3.84 -16.95 26.59
C LYS A 113 3.90 -18.17 25.67
N ALA A 114 3.61 -18.00 24.39
CA ALA A 114 3.55 -19.10 23.44
C ALA A 114 4.94 -19.55 22.95
N SER A 115 5.88 -18.62 22.79
CA SER A 115 7.26 -18.92 22.36
C SER A 115 8.19 -19.31 23.52
N GLY A 116 7.84 -18.93 24.75
CA GLY A 116 8.70 -19.09 25.93
C GLY A 116 9.91 -18.14 25.95
N LEU A 117 9.95 -17.16 25.04
CA LEU A 117 11.03 -16.21 24.87
C LEU A 117 10.50 -14.79 25.07
N ALA A 118 11.24 -13.97 25.83
CA ALA A 118 10.94 -12.56 25.95
C ALA A 118 11.23 -11.85 24.62
N MET A 119 10.32 -10.99 24.18
CA MET A 119 10.49 -10.22 22.95
C MET A 119 11.33 -8.97 23.24
N PRO A 120 12.43 -8.72 22.51
CA PRO A 120 13.24 -7.54 22.71
C PRO A 120 12.44 -6.29 22.32
N MET A 121 12.16 -5.45 23.33
CA MET A 121 11.50 -4.16 23.16
C MET A 121 12.53 -3.03 23.13
N GLU A 122 12.37 -2.12 22.18
CA GLU A 122 13.19 -0.93 22.04
C GLU A 122 12.34 0.32 22.24
N MET A 123 12.88 1.30 22.97
CA MET A 123 12.23 2.60 23.12
C MET A 123 12.50 3.47 21.88
N LEU A 124 11.44 4.02 21.30
CA LEU A 124 11.51 4.95 20.19
C LEU A 124 12.13 6.27 20.63
N ALA A 125 13.07 6.80 19.85
CA ALA A 125 13.66 8.11 20.10
C ALA A 125 12.63 9.25 19.95
N VAL A 126 11.62 9.05 19.11
CA VAL A 126 10.51 9.98 18.88
C VAL A 126 9.21 9.19 18.97
N PRO A 127 8.25 9.60 19.82
CA PRO A 127 6.94 8.96 19.90
C PRO A 127 6.21 8.93 18.55
N VAL A 128 5.60 7.80 18.21
CA VAL A 128 4.83 7.62 16.97
C VAL A 128 3.34 7.68 17.29
N LYS A 129 2.61 8.58 16.65
CA LYS A 129 1.15 8.69 16.78
C LYS A 129 0.46 7.78 15.78
N VAL A 130 -0.36 6.88 16.27
CA VAL A 130 -1.10 5.86 15.53
C VAL A 130 -2.59 6.14 15.64
N GLU A 131 -3.31 6.18 14.51
CA GLU A 131 -4.77 6.26 14.51
C GLU A 131 -5.38 4.86 14.65
N VAL A 132 -6.13 4.64 15.73
CA VAL A 132 -6.87 3.40 15.96
C VAL A 132 -8.21 3.43 15.22
N ALA A 133 -8.87 2.26 15.12
CA ALA A 133 -10.09 2.11 14.33
C ALA A 133 -11.28 2.97 14.81
N ASP A 134 -11.26 3.51 16.04
CA ASP A 134 -12.26 4.43 16.56
C ASP A 134 -11.95 5.92 16.28
N GLY A 135 -10.88 6.19 15.51
CA GLY A 135 -10.42 7.52 15.13
C GLY A 135 -9.58 8.23 16.20
N ARG A 136 -9.29 7.60 17.34
CA ARG A 136 -8.40 8.18 18.35
C ARG A 136 -6.94 8.05 17.92
N LEU A 137 -6.13 9.03 18.32
CA LEU A 137 -4.68 8.98 18.18
C LEU A 137 -4.06 8.44 19.46
N VAL A 138 -3.31 7.35 19.33
CA VAL A 138 -2.55 6.73 20.41
C VAL A 138 -1.08 6.99 20.18
N GLU A 139 -0.40 7.51 21.21
CA GLU A 139 1.03 7.77 21.16
C GLU A 139 1.78 6.52 21.63
N CYS A 140 2.57 5.94 20.73
CA CYS A 140 3.33 4.72 20.95
C CYS A 140 4.80 5.07 21.16
N LEU A 141 5.40 4.47 22.19
CA LEU A 141 6.78 4.74 22.62
C LEU A 141 7.71 3.55 22.41
N GLU A 142 7.15 2.37 22.18
CA GLU A 142 7.88 1.11 22.10
C GLU A 142 7.80 0.56 20.68
N LYS A 143 8.87 -0.11 20.25
CA LYS A 143 8.90 -0.90 19.02
C LYS A 143 9.58 -2.26 19.25
N CYS A 144 9.33 -3.21 18.37
CA CYS A 144 10.00 -4.51 18.37
C CYS A 144 10.17 -5.05 16.95
N ASP A 145 11.08 -6.02 16.81
CA ASP A 145 11.29 -6.75 15.57
C ASP A 145 10.53 -8.07 15.60
N LEU A 146 9.66 -8.30 14.61
CA LEU A 146 8.92 -9.56 14.49
C LEU A 146 8.95 -10.10 13.06
N ASP A 147 8.91 -11.42 12.96
CA ASP A 147 8.73 -12.14 11.72
C ASP A 147 7.24 -12.41 11.49
N VAL A 148 6.78 -12.29 10.25
CA VAL A 148 5.41 -12.57 9.87
C VAL A 148 5.35 -13.50 8.66
N GLN A 149 4.55 -14.55 8.78
CA GLN A 149 4.19 -15.43 7.69
C GLN A 149 2.75 -15.16 7.24
N LEU A 150 2.57 -14.85 5.97
CA LEU A 150 1.28 -14.71 5.32
C LEU A 150 0.97 -15.95 4.50
N LEU A 151 -0.22 -16.50 4.66
CA LEU A 151 -0.72 -17.59 3.82
C LEU A 151 -1.38 -16.98 2.58
N THR A 152 -0.81 -17.23 1.41
CA THR A 152 -1.34 -16.75 0.12
C THR A 152 -1.68 -17.92 -0.79
N ALA A 153 -2.49 -17.68 -1.83
CA ALA A 153 -2.85 -18.71 -2.81
C ALA A 153 -1.64 -19.28 -3.57
N ALA A 154 -0.53 -18.51 -3.66
CA ALA A 154 0.72 -18.95 -4.28
C ALA A 154 1.66 -19.67 -3.30
N GLY A 155 1.28 -19.77 -2.03
CA GLY A 155 2.09 -20.36 -0.96
C GLY A 155 2.36 -19.40 0.20
N PRO A 156 3.09 -19.86 1.23
CA PRO A 156 3.47 -19.04 2.37
C PRO A 156 4.52 -17.99 1.98
N VAL A 157 4.32 -16.76 2.43
CA VAL A 157 5.27 -15.65 2.28
C VAL A 157 5.79 -15.30 3.66
N ARG A 158 7.12 -15.39 3.86
CA ARG A 158 7.78 -15.03 5.11
C ARG A 158 8.47 -13.69 4.99
N LEU A 159 8.09 -12.77 5.86
CA LEU A 159 8.70 -11.46 6.04
C LEU A 159 9.45 -11.49 7.38
N ARG A 160 10.72 -11.10 7.38
CA ARG A 160 11.57 -11.21 8.58
C ARG A 160 12.09 -9.87 9.05
N ARG A 161 12.28 -9.73 10.36
CA ARG A 161 12.81 -8.52 11.02
C ARG A 161 12.07 -7.26 10.56
N LEU A 162 10.75 -7.33 10.59
CA LEU A 162 9.92 -6.16 10.35
C LEU A 162 9.94 -5.32 11.62
N ASP A 163 10.07 -4.00 11.49
CA ASP A 163 9.84 -3.07 12.60
C ASP A 163 8.33 -2.98 12.90
N TRP A 164 7.96 -3.17 14.16
CA TRP A 164 6.60 -3.07 14.68
C TRP A 164 6.51 -2.03 15.76
N ILE A 165 5.57 -1.10 15.62
CA ILE A 165 5.19 -0.18 16.69
C ILE A 165 4.28 -0.93 17.66
N VAL A 166 4.64 -0.87 18.94
CA VAL A 166 3.85 -1.50 20.01
C VAL A 166 2.91 -0.47 20.58
N MET A 167 1.63 -0.76 20.46
CA MET A 167 0.56 0.06 21.01
C MET A 167 0.11 -0.53 22.34
N ASP A 168 0.02 0.33 23.36
CA ASP A 168 -0.70 0.01 24.58
C ASP A 168 -2.19 -0.06 24.24
N GLY A 169 -2.73 -1.28 24.23
CA GLY A 169 -4.12 -1.60 23.90
C GLY A 169 -4.94 -1.91 25.14
#